data_AF-A0A2G8S9L4-F1
#
_entry.id   AF-A0A2G8S9L4-F1
#
_cell.length_a   1.000
_cell.length_b   1.000
_cell.length_c   1.000
_cell.angle_alpha   90.00
_cell.angle_beta   90.00
_cell.angle_gamma   90.00
#
_symmetry.space_group_name_H-M   'P 1'
#
loop_
_entity.id
_entity.type
_entity.pdbx_description
1 polymer ?
#
loop_
_entity_poly.entity_id
_entity_poly.type
_entity_poly.pdbx_seq_one_letter_code
_entity_poly.pdbx_strand_id
1 'polypeptide(L)'
;MLRCHLQAFHKPRYIKWYNSNDFISKLPNDIKLQKENIEKKGWQTMLDPHMKEKEQVIPYLDELFNEVACHWLIATDQLLQALQHPSFKEIIDVVAHTTKGIKIDNLRSTCERILREFKCNVTTLSKRLNSTAVKGKINLTCNTWQAENTDSYFAVTSHWVKEAQACDSGTHMEWTVKSSLFGFISTQAFIKAYSKSGYYNPAYPDDELVAVSSKQRDVIGLVHVITVKTRSSSMCKQLFLDLQAKKDTKPL
;
A
#
# COMPACT_ATOMS: atom_id res chain seq x y z
N MET A 1 4.47 -16.04 -65.98
CA MET A 1 4.43 -16.01 -67.46
C MET A 1 3.64 -14.83 -68.04
N LEU A 2 2.39 -14.58 -67.59
CA LEU A 2 1.51 -13.54 -68.17
C LEU A 2 2.08 -12.10 -68.14
N ARG A 3 2.79 -11.73 -67.08
CA ARG A 3 3.36 -10.38 -66.93
C ARG A 3 4.48 -10.07 -67.93
N CYS A 4 5.30 -11.07 -68.27
CA CYS A 4 6.36 -10.92 -69.26
C CYS A 4 5.78 -10.79 -70.68
N HIS A 5 4.73 -11.54 -70.98
CA HIS A 5 4.03 -11.46 -72.27
C HIS A 5 3.33 -10.10 -72.45
N LEU A 6 2.62 -9.61 -71.41
CA LEU A 6 2.03 -8.27 -71.40
C LEU A 6 3.09 -7.19 -71.62
N GLN A 7 4.27 -7.32 -71.00
CA GLN A 7 5.37 -6.37 -71.20
C GLN A 7 5.94 -6.41 -72.62
N ALA A 8 6.05 -7.58 -73.23
CA ALA A 8 6.65 -7.72 -74.56
C ALA A 8 5.71 -7.24 -75.67
N PHE A 9 4.42 -7.57 -75.60
CA PHE A 9 3.50 -7.42 -76.74
C PHE A 9 2.37 -6.40 -76.52
N HIS A 10 2.09 -6.04 -75.26
CA HIS A 10 0.91 -5.21 -74.93
C HIS A 10 1.24 -4.02 -74.03
N LYS A 11 2.51 -3.65 -73.90
CA LYS A 11 2.97 -2.56 -73.03
C LYS A 11 2.21 -1.24 -73.26
N PRO A 12 2.00 -0.74 -74.50
CA PRO A 12 1.29 0.53 -74.68
C PRO A 12 -0.17 0.50 -74.21
N ARG A 13 -0.88 -0.60 -74.47
CA ARG A 13 -2.28 -0.78 -74.04
C ARG A 13 -2.38 -0.91 -72.53
N TYR A 14 -1.46 -1.67 -71.92
CA TYR A 14 -1.37 -1.80 -70.47
C TYR A 14 -1.04 -0.45 -69.81
N ILE A 15 -0.13 0.34 -70.40
CA ILE A 15 0.22 1.68 -69.90
C ILE A 15 -0.99 2.60 -69.87
N LYS A 16 -1.72 2.66 -70.99
CA LYS A 16 -2.93 3.47 -71.09
C LYS A 16 -3.99 3.04 -70.07
N TRP A 17 -4.17 1.74 -69.89
CA TRP A 17 -5.12 1.19 -68.94
C TRP A 17 -4.73 1.53 -67.49
N TYR A 18 -3.48 1.30 -67.07
CA TYR A 18 -3.12 1.57 -65.66
C TYR A 18 -3.22 3.06 -65.32
N ASN A 19 -2.81 3.95 -66.24
CA ASN A 19 -2.93 5.40 -66.05
C ASN A 19 -4.38 5.85 -65.90
N SER A 20 -5.32 5.15 -66.57
CA SER A 20 -6.75 5.48 -66.51
C SER A 20 -7.45 4.94 -65.26
N ASN A 21 -6.82 4.00 -64.53
CA ASN A 21 -7.43 3.32 -63.39
C ASN A 21 -6.68 3.59 -62.07
N ASP A 22 -5.68 4.49 -62.08
CA ASP A 22 -4.85 4.85 -60.92
C ASP A 22 -4.18 3.64 -60.22
N PHE A 23 -3.73 2.66 -61.02
CA PHE A 23 -3.06 1.46 -60.52
C PHE A 23 -1.54 1.54 -60.64
N ILE A 24 -0.84 0.97 -59.65
CA ILE A 24 0.62 0.80 -59.69
C ILE A 24 0.99 -0.27 -60.73
N SER A 25 1.86 0.08 -61.68
CA SER A 25 2.36 -0.85 -62.70
C SER A 25 3.05 -2.06 -62.05
N LYS A 26 2.67 -3.26 -62.50
CA LYS A 26 3.29 -4.53 -62.08
C LYS A 26 4.11 -5.18 -63.20
N LEU A 27 4.49 -4.41 -64.22
CA LEU A 27 5.38 -4.93 -65.26
C LEU A 27 6.79 -5.16 -64.70
N PRO A 28 7.45 -6.27 -65.07
CA PRO A 28 8.79 -6.61 -64.58
C PRO A 28 9.81 -5.46 -64.64
N ASN A 29 9.85 -4.68 -65.73
CA ASN A 29 10.78 -3.55 -65.84
C ASN A 29 10.46 -2.40 -64.89
N ASP A 30 9.18 -2.10 -64.68
CA ASP A 30 8.76 -1.00 -63.81
C ASP A 30 8.99 -1.38 -62.34
N ILE A 31 8.79 -2.65 -61.99
CA ILE A 31 9.14 -3.20 -60.66
C ILE A 31 10.65 -3.12 -60.42
N LYS A 32 11.48 -3.42 -61.43
CA LYS A 32 12.95 -3.28 -61.31
C LYS A 32 13.36 -1.83 -61.08
N LEU A 33 12.83 -0.90 -61.88
CA LEU A 33 13.06 0.54 -61.71
C LEU A 33 12.62 1.06 -60.34
N GLN A 34 11.49 0.57 -59.82
CA GLN A 34 11.04 0.91 -58.46
C GLN A 34 12.00 0.38 -57.40
N LYS A 35 12.45 -0.87 -57.50
CA LYS A 35 13.42 -1.46 -56.57
C LYS A 35 14.75 -0.70 -56.57
N GLU A 36 15.28 -0.39 -57.75
CA GLU A 36 16.53 0.38 -57.88
C GLU A 36 16.39 1.81 -57.31
N ASN A 37 15.22 2.45 -57.47
CA ASN A 37 14.96 3.75 -56.87
C ASN A 37 14.78 3.70 -55.34
N ILE A 38 14.28 2.59 -54.78
CA ILE A 38 14.16 2.38 -53.34
C ILE A 38 15.55 2.11 -52.73
N GLU A 39 16.34 1.25 -53.38
CA GLU A 39 17.73 0.96 -52.99
C GLU A 39 18.60 2.23 -53.02
N LYS A 40 18.46 3.06 -54.06
CA LYS A 40 19.16 4.36 -54.15
C LYS A 40 18.72 5.39 -53.11
N LYS A 41 17.49 5.29 -52.59
CA LYS A 41 16.99 6.19 -51.54
C LYS A 41 17.41 5.77 -50.14
N GLY A 42 18.13 4.65 -49.98
CA GLY A 42 18.68 4.21 -48.69
C GLY A 42 17.63 3.88 -47.63
N TRP A 43 16.34 3.84 -48.01
CA TRP A 43 15.26 3.56 -47.09
C TRP A 43 15.02 2.06 -47.10
N GLN A 44 15.66 1.36 -46.17
CA GLN A 44 15.23 0.05 -45.71
C GLN A 44 13.81 0.20 -45.13
N THR A 45 12.82 0.20 -46.00
CA THR A 45 11.42 0.31 -45.64
C THR A 45 10.93 -1.12 -45.46
N MET A 46 10.35 -1.40 -44.29
CA MET A 46 9.80 -2.69 -43.86
C MET A 46 10.74 -3.56 -43.04
N LEU A 47 11.02 -3.10 -41.81
CA LEU A 47 10.95 -4.01 -40.66
C LEU A 47 9.61 -4.76 -40.73
N ASP A 48 9.67 -6.06 -40.48
CA ASP A 48 8.54 -7.00 -40.57
C ASP A 48 7.34 -6.48 -39.73
N PRO A 49 6.10 -6.38 -40.26
CA PRO A 49 4.93 -5.92 -39.51
C PRO A 49 4.60 -6.76 -38.25
N HIS A 50 5.26 -7.91 -38.09
CA HIS A 50 5.16 -8.77 -36.91
C HIS A 50 6.21 -8.47 -35.82
N MET A 51 7.14 -7.57 -36.08
CA MET A 51 8.14 -7.15 -35.09
C MET A 51 7.51 -6.10 -34.17
N LYS A 52 6.93 -6.56 -33.06
CA LYS A 52 6.51 -5.66 -31.97
C LYS A 52 7.76 -4.97 -31.44
N GLU A 53 7.73 -3.64 -31.37
CA GLU A 53 8.77 -2.87 -30.70
C GLU A 53 8.99 -3.47 -29.31
N LYS A 54 10.20 -3.98 -29.09
CA LYS A 54 10.59 -4.49 -27.78
C LYS A 54 10.76 -3.26 -26.91
N GLU A 55 9.96 -3.18 -25.86
CA GLU A 55 10.00 -2.12 -24.85
C GLU A 55 11.47 -1.89 -24.46
N GLN A 56 12.00 -0.71 -24.77
CA GLN A 56 13.39 -0.38 -24.46
C GLN A 56 13.51 -0.29 -22.95
N VAL A 57 14.16 -1.28 -22.35
CA VAL A 57 14.49 -1.26 -20.92
C VAL A 57 15.53 -0.16 -20.73
N ILE A 58 15.14 0.94 -20.07
CA ILE A 58 16.06 2.00 -19.69
C ILE A 58 17.14 1.37 -18.80
N PRO A 59 18.43 1.45 -19.17
CA PRO A 59 19.50 0.94 -18.32
C PRO A 59 19.44 1.62 -16.95
N TYR A 60 19.63 0.84 -15.90
CA TYR A 60 19.72 1.38 -14.55
C TYR A 60 20.86 2.40 -14.46
N LEU A 61 20.58 3.57 -13.87
CA LEU A 61 21.55 4.61 -13.56
C LEU A 61 21.29 5.09 -12.14
N ASP A 62 22.33 5.09 -11.30
CA ASP A 62 22.21 5.45 -9.87
C ASP A 62 21.63 6.87 -9.68
N GLU A 63 22.03 7.82 -10.52
CA GLU A 63 21.54 9.21 -10.48
C GLU A 63 20.03 9.28 -10.72
N LEU A 64 19.53 8.56 -11.73
CA LEU A 64 18.11 8.51 -12.07
C LEU A 64 17.30 7.83 -10.96
N PHE A 65 17.81 6.75 -10.38
CA PHE A 65 17.16 6.09 -9.25
C PHE A 65 17.03 7.04 -8.06
N ASN A 66 18.11 7.74 -7.71
CA ASN A 66 18.10 8.70 -6.60
C ASN A 66 17.12 9.85 -6.84
N GLU A 67 17.06 10.39 -8.06
CA GLU A 67 16.11 11.45 -8.43
C GLU A 67 14.66 10.97 -8.28
N VAL A 68 14.33 9.81 -8.84
CA VAL A 68 12.98 9.22 -8.78
C VAL A 68 12.60 8.90 -7.33
N ALA A 69 13.53 8.36 -6.54
CA ALA A 69 13.30 8.06 -5.13
C ALA A 69 13.04 9.33 -4.31
N CYS A 70 13.79 10.41 -4.54
CA CYS A 70 13.56 11.71 -3.90
C CYS A 70 12.18 12.27 -4.25
N HIS A 71 11.79 12.26 -5.53
CA HIS A 71 10.46 12.69 -5.95
C HIS A 71 9.35 11.86 -5.30
N TRP A 72 9.54 10.54 -5.20
CA TRP A 72 8.58 9.67 -4.53
C TRP A 72 8.42 10.02 -3.05
N LEU A 73 9.52 10.23 -2.31
CA LEU A 73 9.47 10.61 -0.90
C LEU A 73 8.71 11.92 -0.67
N ILE A 74 8.99 12.95 -1.48
CA ILE A 74 8.32 14.26 -1.39
C ILE A 74 6.83 14.11 -1.72
N ALA A 75 6.50 13.42 -2.81
CA ALA A 75 5.12 13.28 -3.27
C ALA A 75 4.22 12.49 -2.29
N THR A 76 4.81 11.62 -1.47
CA THR A 76 4.08 10.73 -0.55
C THR A 76 4.30 11.05 0.93
N ASP A 77 5.00 12.16 1.20
CA ASP A 77 5.36 12.62 2.55
C ASP A 77 5.97 11.51 3.42
N GLN A 78 6.87 10.72 2.81
CA GLN A 78 7.51 9.60 3.48
C GLN A 78 8.78 10.05 4.19
N LEU A 79 9.10 9.41 5.31
CA LEU A 79 10.34 9.64 6.02
C LEU A 79 11.54 9.20 5.16
N LEU A 80 12.64 9.96 5.23
CA LEU A 80 13.91 9.63 4.56
C LEU A 80 14.42 8.22 4.92
N GLN A 81 14.10 7.74 6.13
CA GLN A 81 14.46 6.40 6.60
C GLN A 81 13.77 5.27 5.81
N ALA A 82 12.70 5.55 5.05
CA ALA A 82 12.02 4.55 4.24
C ALA A 82 12.97 3.87 3.23
N LEU A 83 13.88 4.63 2.62
CA LEU A 83 14.88 4.10 1.66
C LEU A 83 15.94 3.21 2.35
N GLN A 84 16.15 3.40 3.65
CA GLN A 84 17.10 2.60 4.43
C GLN A 84 16.47 1.33 5.00
N HIS A 85 15.14 1.23 4.98
CA HIS A 85 14.42 0.12 5.58
C HIS A 85 14.76 -1.20 4.85
N PRO A 86 15.12 -2.29 5.56
CA PRO A 86 15.50 -3.55 4.94
C PRO A 86 14.45 -4.10 3.96
N SER A 87 13.16 -3.99 4.30
CA SER A 87 12.09 -4.46 3.40
C SER A 87 11.97 -3.63 2.12
N PHE A 88 12.37 -2.36 2.12
CA PHE A 88 12.41 -1.57 0.88
C PHE A 88 13.49 -2.12 -0.05
N LYS A 89 14.68 -2.42 0.48
CA LYS A 89 15.77 -3.07 -0.29
C LYS A 89 15.34 -4.43 -0.84
N GLU A 90 14.69 -5.25 -0.01
CA GLU A 90 14.15 -6.54 -0.44
C GLU A 90 13.16 -6.41 -1.61
N ILE A 91 12.28 -5.39 -1.59
CA ILE A 91 11.38 -5.08 -2.71
C ILE A 91 12.18 -4.76 -3.97
N ILE A 92 13.19 -3.88 -3.89
CA ILE A 92 14.03 -3.52 -5.04
C ILE A 92 14.77 -4.74 -5.59
N ASP A 93 15.32 -5.59 -4.72
CA ASP A 93 16.01 -6.82 -5.13
C ASP A 93 15.06 -7.76 -5.86
N VAL A 94 13.86 -8.00 -5.31
CA VAL A 94 12.83 -8.83 -5.97
C VAL A 94 12.43 -8.23 -7.33
N VAL A 95 12.29 -6.90 -7.40
CA VAL A 95 11.94 -6.17 -8.62
C VAL A 95 13.01 -6.34 -9.69
N ALA A 96 14.28 -6.12 -9.33
CA ALA A 96 15.43 -6.18 -10.24
C ALA A 96 15.63 -7.58 -10.84
N HIS A 97 15.28 -8.64 -10.10
CA HIS A 97 15.39 -10.01 -10.57
C HIS A 97 14.20 -10.46 -11.44
N THR A 98 13.11 -9.68 -11.52
CA THR A 98 11.92 -10.08 -12.27
C THR A 98 12.12 -9.79 -13.76
N THR A 99 12.11 -10.83 -14.60
CA THR A 99 12.23 -10.71 -16.07
C THR A 99 10.94 -10.22 -16.75
N LYS A 100 9.84 -10.24 -16.03
CA LYS A 100 8.52 -9.76 -16.45
C LYS A 100 8.20 -8.45 -15.73
N GLY A 101 7.46 -7.56 -16.38
CA GLY A 101 6.94 -6.37 -15.70
C GLY A 101 6.20 -6.74 -14.41
N ILE A 102 6.29 -5.87 -13.41
CA ILE A 102 5.69 -6.12 -12.09
C ILE A 102 4.26 -5.62 -12.09
N LYS A 103 3.34 -6.49 -11.70
CA LYS A 103 1.95 -6.12 -11.49
C LYS A 103 1.80 -5.53 -10.08
N ILE A 104 1.62 -4.22 -10.01
CA ILE A 104 1.28 -3.54 -8.76
C ILE A 104 -0.22 -3.73 -8.51
N ASP A 105 -0.56 -4.29 -7.35
CA ASP A 105 -1.95 -4.47 -6.94
C ASP A 105 -2.61 -3.12 -6.64
N ASN A 106 -3.91 -3.01 -6.88
CA ASN A 106 -4.66 -1.81 -6.49
C ASN A 106 -4.80 -1.73 -4.96
N LEU A 107 -5.12 -0.53 -4.46
CA LEU A 107 -5.23 -0.23 -3.02
C LEU A 107 -6.13 -1.23 -2.27
N ARG A 108 -7.30 -1.56 -2.83
CA ARG A 108 -8.25 -2.48 -2.20
C ARG A 108 -7.65 -3.87 -2.02
N SER A 109 -7.06 -4.43 -3.08
CA SER A 109 -6.43 -5.76 -3.03
C SER A 109 -5.24 -5.78 -2.07
N THR A 110 -4.44 -4.72 -2.03
CA THR A 110 -3.34 -4.55 -1.07
C THR A 110 -3.87 -4.50 0.37
N CYS A 111 -4.91 -3.71 0.64
CA CYS A 111 -5.55 -3.66 1.96
C CYS A 111 -6.11 -5.02 2.38
N GLU A 112 -6.76 -5.75 1.49
CA GLU A 112 -7.27 -7.10 1.76
C GLU A 112 -6.14 -8.09 2.08
N ARG A 113 -4.99 -8.00 1.40
CA ARG A 113 -3.78 -8.77 1.74
C ARG A 113 -3.24 -8.41 3.12
N ILE A 114 -3.07 -7.12 3.42
CA ILE A 114 -2.57 -6.67 4.73
C ILE A 114 -3.48 -7.17 5.87
N LEU A 115 -4.80 -7.03 5.72
CA LEU A 115 -5.76 -7.50 6.72
C LEU A 115 -5.72 -9.03 6.89
N ARG A 116 -5.49 -9.77 5.80
CA ARG A 116 -5.34 -11.23 5.84
C ARG A 116 -4.08 -11.62 6.61
N GLU A 117 -2.93 -11.03 6.28
CA GLU A 117 -1.67 -11.28 6.97
C GLU A 117 -1.78 -10.92 8.45
N PHE A 118 -2.41 -9.80 8.78
CA PHE A 118 -2.68 -9.41 10.16
C PHE A 118 -3.53 -10.46 10.89
N LYS A 119 -4.63 -10.94 10.29
CA LYS A 119 -5.47 -12.01 10.88
C LYS A 119 -4.70 -13.32 11.06
N CYS A 120 -3.88 -13.71 10.10
CA CYS A 120 -3.02 -14.88 10.20
C CYS A 120 -2.02 -14.73 11.35
N ASN A 121 -1.40 -13.56 11.48
CA ASN A 121 -0.47 -13.24 12.56
C ASN A 121 -1.16 -13.30 13.93
N VAL A 122 -2.32 -12.66 14.10
CA VAL A 122 -3.10 -12.72 15.34
C VAL A 122 -3.52 -14.15 15.68
N THR A 123 -3.94 -14.94 14.69
CA THR A 123 -4.32 -16.35 14.91
C THR A 123 -3.13 -17.19 15.32
N THR A 124 -1.98 -17.01 14.66
CA THR A 124 -0.72 -17.71 14.98
C THR A 124 -0.24 -17.34 16.37
N LEU A 125 -0.31 -16.05 16.71
CA LEU A 125 0.05 -15.53 18.01
C LEU A 125 -0.87 -16.06 19.10
N SER A 126 -2.18 -16.08 18.87
CA SER A 126 -3.16 -16.68 19.78
C SER A 126 -2.86 -18.16 20.04
N LYS A 127 -2.59 -18.95 18.99
CA LYS A 127 -2.16 -20.35 19.14
C LYS A 127 -0.88 -20.46 19.96
N ARG A 128 0.10 -19.59 19.72
CA ARG A 128 1.37 -19.58 20.46
C ARG A 128 1.17 -19.22 21.94
N LEU A 129 0.36 -18.21 22.25
CA LEU A 129 0.08 -17.80 23.62
C LEU A 129 -0.71 -18.85 24.41
N ASN A 130 -1.55 -19.63 23.74
CA ASN A 130 -2.27 -20.76 24.34
C ASN A 130 -1.45 -22.07 24.37
N SER A 131 -0.22 -22.06 23.85
CA SER A 131 0.65 -23.24 23.86
C SER A 131 1.44 -23.35 25.17
N THR A 132 1.95 -24.55 25.46
CA THR A 132 2.83 -24.80 26.63
C THR A 132 4.18 -24.07 26.54
N ALA A 133 4.53 -23.50 25.38
CA ALA A 133 5.77 -22.77 25.16
C ALA A 133 5.80 -21.38 25.83
N VAL A 134 4.63 -20.81 26.14
CA VAL A 134 4.53 -19.54 26.88
C VAL A 134 4.17 -19.86 28.32
N LYS A 135 5.19 -19.93 29.16
CA LYS A 135 4.99 -20.09 30.61
C LYS A 135 4.91 -18.72 31.26
N GLY A 136 3.84 -18.46 31.99
CA GLY A 136 3.67 -17.25 32.80
C GLY A 136 2.48 -16.39 32.40
N LYS A 137 2.41 -15.20 33.02
CA LYS A 137 1.32 -14.24 32.78
C LYS A 137 1.58 -13.46 31.50
N ILE A 138 0.54 -13.33 30.68
CA ILE A 138 0.52 -12.41 29.54
C ILE A 138 -0.05 -11.09 30.06
N ASN A 139 0.68 -10.00 29.85
CA ASN A 139 0.21 -8.66 30.19
C ASN A 139 -0.34 -8.00 28.93
N LEU A 140 -1.50 -7.37 29.03
CA LEU A 140 -2.08 -6.58 27.96
C LEU A 140 -2.01 -5.10 28.35
N THR A 141 -1.40 -4.30 27.48
CA THR A 141 -1.37 -2.84 27.57
C THR A 141 -2.39 -2.30 26.58
N CYS A 142 -3.39 -1.60 27.09
CA CYS A 142 -4.39 -0.91 26.27
C CYS A 142 -4.05 0.58 26.24
N ASN A 143 -3.74 1.09 25.06
CA ASN A 143 -3.42 2.50 24.85
C ASN A 143 -4.55 3.16 24.06
N THR A 144 -5.05 4.27 24.58
CA THR A 144 -5.97 5.17 23.87
C THR A 144 -5.27 6.50 23.66
N TRP A 145 -5.30 7.01 22.43
CA TRP A 145 -4.85 8.38 22.16
C TRP A 145 -5.75 9.04 21.12
N GLN A 146 -5.67 10.36 21.06
CA GLN A 146 -6.34 11.17 20.04
C GLN A 146 -5.25 11.81 19.17
N ALA A 147 -5.37 11.66 17.85
CA ALA A 147 -4.53 12.39 16.91
C ALA A 147 -5.01 13.84 16.75
N GLU A 148 -4.18 14.67 16.15
CA GLU A 148 -4.45 16.11 15.96
C GLU A 148 -5.71 16.35 15.11
N ASN A 149 -6.02 15.43 14.19
CA ASN A 149 -7.22 15.47 13.35
C ASN A 149 -8.51 15.10 14.10
N THR A 150 -8.49 15.02 15.43
CA THR A 150 -9.59 14.62 16.32
C THR A 150 -10.00 13.15 16.30
N ASP A 151 -9.35 12.32 15.49
CA ASP A 151 -9.59 10.88 15.51
C ASP A 151 -8.97 10.27 16.76
N SER A 152 -9.75 9.43 17.44
CA SER A 152 -9.28 8.62 18.55
C SER A 152 -8.92 7.23 18.07
N TYR A 153 -7.87 6.68 18.64
CA TYR A 153 -7.35 5.36 18.35
C TYR A 153 -7.24 4.54 19.63
N PHE A 154 -7.48 3.25 19.48
CA PHE A 154 -7.31 2.25 20.52
C PHE A 154 -6.35 1.17 20.02
N ALA A 155 -5.27 0.95 20.77
CA ALA A 155 -4.35 -0.14 20.53
C ALA A 155 -4.28 -1.08 21.73
N VAL A 156 -4.20 -2.37 21.45
CA VAL A 156 -3.90 -3.40 22.45
C VAL A 156 -2.55 -4.00 22.08
N THR A 157 -1.59 -3.90 22.98
CA THR A 157 -0.27 -4.53 22.86
C THR A 157 -0.17 -5.59 23.92
N SER A 158 0.21 -6.81 23.56
CA SER A 158 0.55 -7.82 24.55
C SER A 158 2.04 -7.83 24.81
N HIS A 159 2.40 -8.15 26.04
CA HIS A 159 3.75 -8.38 26.50
C HIS A 159 3.79 -9.74 27.20
N TRP A 160 4.74 -10.59 26.82
CA TRP A 160 4.94 -11.88 27.46
C TRP A 160 6.42 -12.21 27.53
N VAL A 161 6.77 -13.08 28.47
CA VAL A 161 8.13 -13.57 28.63
C VAL A 161 8.23 -14.92 27.91
N LYS A 162 9.28 -15.09 27.09
CA LYS A 162 9.59 -16.38 26.45
C LYS A 162 10.88 -16.93 27.04
N GLU A 163 10.82 -18.16 27.51
CA GLU A 163 11.98 -18.98 27.86
C GLU A 163 12.67 -19.40 26.55
N ALA A 164 13.88 -18.91 26.31
CA ALA A 164 14.69 -19.43 25.21
C ALA A 164 15.27 -20.77 25.63
N GLN A 165 15.16 -21.77 24.76
CA GLN A 165 15.81 -23.05 24.99
C GLN A 165 17.32 -22.82 25.03
N ALA A 166 17.96 -23.28 26.12
CA ALA A 166 19.40 -23.16 26.25
C ALA A 166 20.09 -23.86 25.07
N CYS A 167 21.02 -23.16 24.42
CA CYS A 167 21.92 -23.76 23.44
C CYS A 167 22.73 -24.87 24.13
N ASP A 168 23.17 -25.88 23.36
CA ASP A 168 23.82 -27.13 23.84
C ASP A 168 25.05 -26.95 24.77
N SER A 169 25.49 -25.73 25.04
CA SER A 169 26.51 -25.38 26.03
C SER A 169 26.00 -25.29 27.49
N GLY A 170 24.70 -25.47 27.72
CA GLY A 170 24.18 -25.94 29.00
C GLY A 170 24.33 -25.02 30.21
N THR A 171 24.51 -23.70 30.08
CA THR A 171 24.76 -22.87 31.28
C THR A 171 23.85 -21.69 31.58
N HIS A 172 23.01 -21.16 30.68
CA HIS A 172 22.06 -20.13 31.11
C HIS A 172 20.73 -20.16 30.33
N MET A 173 19.62 -20.23 31.06
CA MET A 173 18.30 -19.92 30.51
C MET A 173 18.22 -18.41 30.26
N GLU A 174 17.98 -18.05 29.00
CA GLU A 174 17.77 -16.65 28.61
C GLU A 174 16.27 -16.34 28.59
N TRP A 175 15.87 -15.34 29.36
CA TRP A 175 14.49 -14.84 29.37
C TRP A 175 14.39 -13.61 28.50
N THR A 176 13.56 -13.68 27.46
CA THR A 176 13.36 -12.54 26.56
C THR A 176 11.93 -12.02 26.70
N VAL A 177 11.79 -10.72 26.97
CA VAL A 177 10.50 -10.03 26.90
C VAL A 177 10.16 -9.85 25.42
N LYS A 178 8.97 -10.27 25.04
CA LYS A 178 8.41 -10.08 23.70
C LYS A 178 7.17 -9.21 23.80
N SER A 179 6.96 -8.40 22.77
CA SER A 179 5.75 -7.60 22.61
C SER A 179 5.17 -7.79 21.21
N SER A 180 3.86 -7.61 21.07
CA SER A 180 3.19 -7.63 19.77
C SER A 180 1.88 -6.85 19.82
N LEU A 181 1.56 -6.15 18.73
CA LEU A 181 0.29 -5.46 18.56
C LEU A 181 -0.82 -6.46 18.27
N PHE A 182 -1.80 -6.53 19.17
CA PHE A 182 -2.96 -7.43 19.09
C PHE A 182 -4.13 -6.81 18.34
N GLY A 183 -4.29 -5.50 18.44
CA GLY A 183 -5.38 -4.78 17.81
C GLY A 183 -5.06 -3.31 17.71
N PHE A 184 -5.50 -2.72 16.61
CA PHE A 184 -5.47 -1.28 16.38
C PHE A 184 -6.75 -0.90 15.65
N ILE A 185 -7.51 0.01 16.23
CA ILE A 185 -8.79 0.44 15.66
C ILE A 185 -9.03 1.91 15.95
N SER A 186 -9.63 2.62 14.99
CA SER A 186 -10.24 3.92 15.26
C SER A 186 -11.36 3.71 16.27
N THR A 187 -11.36 4.48 17.36
CA THR A 187 -12.36 4.39 18.41
C THR A 187 -13.76 4.61 17.82
N GLN A 188 -13.93 5.54 16.87
CA GLN A 188 -15.22 5.73 16.18
C GLN A 188 -15.66 4.48 15.41
N ALA A 189 -14.74 3.82 14.69
CA ALA A 189 -15.04 2.59 13.98
C ALA A 189 -15.42 1.45 14.95
N PHE A 190 -14.73 1.35 16.09
CA PHE A 190 -15.04 0.40 17.14
C PHE A 190 -16.43 0.64 17.73
N ILE A 191 -16.74 1.89 18.10
CA ILE A 191 -18.04 2.30 18.61
C ILE A 191 -19.13 1.97 17.59
N LYS A 192 -18.96 2.35 16.32
CA LYS A 192 -19.96 2.10 15.28
C LYS A 192 -20.22 0.61 15.04
N ALA A 193 -19.17 -0.21 15.14
CA ALA A 193 -19.27 -1.65 14.89
C ALA A 193 -19.92 -2.42 16.06
N TYR A 194 -19.71 -1.97 17.30
CA TYR A 194 -20.03 -2.78 18.48
C TYR A 194 -20.94 -2.11 19.51
N SER A 195 -21.04 -0.78 19.51
CA SER A 195 -21.96 -0.08 20.41
C SER A 195 -23.37 -0.13 19.86
N LYS A 196 -24.32 -0.40 20.75
CA LYS A 196 -25.75 -0.32 20.44
C LYS A 196 -26.34 1.01 20.94
N SER A 197 -25.57 1.80 21.68
CA SER A 197 -26.00 3.10 22.16
C SER A 197 -26.10 4.11 21.02
N GLY A 198 -26.90 5.15 21.22
CA GLY A 198 -26.94 6.31 20.34
C GLY A 198 -25.58 7.02 20.28
N TYR A 199 -25.51 8.03 19.41
CA TYR A 199 -24.35 8.92 19.34
C TYR A 199 -24.33 9.81 20.58
N TYR A 200 -23.25 9.75 21.36
CA TYR A 200 -23.05 10.53 22.58
C TYR A 200 -23.39 12.01 22.39
N ASN A 201 -24.48 12.44 23.03
CA ASN A 201 -24.86 13.84 23.12
C ASN A 201 -24.18 14.52 24.33
N PRO A 202 -23.19 15.41 24.13
CA PRO A 202 -22.52 16.08 25.24
C PRO A 202 -23.43 17.02 26.03
N ALA A 203 -24.58 17.43 25.47
CA ALA A 203 -25.54 18.27 26.18
C ALA A 203 -26.34 17.51 27.24
N TYR A 204 -26.45 16.18 27.12
CA TYR A 204 -27.25 15.32 28.01
C TYR A 204 -26.48 14.02 28.32
N PRO A 205 -25.39 14.07 29.09
CA PRO A 205 -24.48 12.94 29.28
C PRO A 205 -25.10 11.74 30.01
N ASP A 206 -26.16 11.98 30.78
CA ASP A 206 -26.81 10.95 31.62
C ASP A 206 -27.95 10.22 30.90
N ASP A 207 -28.52 10.81 29.85
CA ASP A 207 -29.64 10.23 29.08
C ASP A 207 -29.22 8.95 28.32
N GLU A 208 -27.92 8.80 28.04
CA GLU A 208 -27.37 7.68 27.29
C GLU A 208 -26.71 6.58 28.14
N LEU A 209 -26.52 6.82 29.44
CA LEU A 209 -25.91 5.85 30.35
C LEU A 209 -26.83 4.69 30.73
N VAL A 210 -28.11 4.76 30.36
CA VAL A 210 -29.12 3.79 30.77
C VAL A 210 -29.75 3.14 29.53
N ALA A 211 -29.19 2.00 29.10
CA ALA A 211 -29.98 1.06 28.31
C ALA A 211 -31.07 0.47 29.22
N VAL A 212 -32.21 1.17 29.35
CA VAL A 212 -33.27 0.90 30.34
C VAL A 212 -33.86 -0.52 30.24
N SER A 213 -33.66 -1.24 29.13
CA SER A 213 -34.38 -2.49 28.86
C SER A 213 -33.53 -3.77 28.75
N SER A 214 -32.19 -3.71 28.75
CA SER A 214 -31.36 -4.92 28.66
C SER A 214 -30.59 -5.20 29.95
N LYS A 215 -30.72 -6.42 30.49
CA LYS A 215 -29.95 -6.92 31.67
C LYS A 215 -28.42 -6.90 31.49
N GLN A 216 -27.93 -6.52 30.31
CA GLN A 216 -26.52 -6.50 29.95
C GLN A 216 -26.11 -5.05 29.68
N ARG A 217 -25.14 -4.55 30.45
CA ARG A 217 -24.59 -3.20 30.26
C ARG A 217 -23.86 -3.13 28.93
N ASP A 218 -24.08 -2.07 28.14
CA ASP A 218 -23.25 -1.78 26.98
C ASP A 218 -21.87 -1.31 27.46
N VAL A 219 -20.98 -2.28 27.70
CA VAL A 219 -19.59 -2.04 28.14
C VAL A 219 -18.85 -1.14 27.15
N ILE A 220 -19.26 -1.14 25.88
CA ILE A 220 -18.64 -0.34 24.83
C ILE A 220 -19.13 1.11 24.89
N GLY A 221 -20.41 1.33 25.18
CA GLY A 221 -20.93 2.65 25.56
C GLY A 221 -20.20 3.23 26.78
N LEU A 222 -19.88 2.40 27.78
CA LEU A 222 -19.11 2.84 28.95
C LEU A 222 -17.68 3.25 28.59
N VAL A 223 -16.98 2.47 27.74
CA VAL A 223 -15.66 2.85 27.22
C VAL A 223 -15.73 4.14 26.41
N HIS A 224 -16.79 4.35 25.63
CA HIS A 224 -17.03 5.60 24.91
C HIS A 224 -17.14 6.79 25.88
N VAL A 225 -17.98 6.69 26.91
CA VAL A 225 -18.16 7.74 27.92
C VAL A 225 -16.87 8.04 28.65
N ILE A 226 -16.07 7.02 29.01
CA ILE A 226 -14.76 7.21 29.64
C ILE A 226 -13.80 7.95 28.69
N THR A 227 -13.79 7.60 27.40
CA THR A 227 -12.91 8.22 26.40
C THR A 227 -13.32 9.69 26.13
N VAL A 228 -14.62 9.99 26.10
CA VAL A 228 -15.11 11.36 25.98
C VAL A 228 -14.86 12.16 27.27
N LYS A 229 -14.96 11.53 28.46
CA LYS A 229 -14.55 12.18 29.72
C LYS A 229 -13.06 12.50 29.75
N THR A 230 -12.20 11.68 29.15
CA THR A 230 -10.77 12.04 29.01
C THR A 230 -10.52 13.19 28.03
N ARG A 231 -11.46 13.50 27.12
CA ARG A 231 -11.48 14.74 26.31
C ARG A 231 -11.67 15.98 27.19
N SER A 232 -12.33 15.85 28.34
CA SER A 232 -12.34 16.88 29.39
C SER A 232 -10.97 17.07 30.04
N SER A 233 -9.95 16.24 29.76
CA SER A 233 -8.64 16.42 30.39
C SER A 233 -7.84 17.61 29.85
N SER A 234 -8.14 18.12 28.64
CA SER A 234 -7.62 19.43 28.21
C SER A 234 -8.26 20.56 29.01
N MET A 235 -9.57 20.47 29.29
CA MET A 235 -10.22 21.33 30.29
C MET A 235 -9.70 21.07 31.70
N CYS A 236 -9.30 19.84 32.07
CA CYS A 236 -8.66 19.57 33.37
C CYS A 236 -7.24 20.14 33.43
N LYS A 237 -6.48 20.16 32.33
CA LYS A 237 -5.18 20.83 32.27
C LYS A 237 -5.36 22.33 32.45
N GLN A 238 -6.33 22.95 31.77
CA GLN A 238 -6.63 24.37 31.94
C GLN A 238 -7.15 24.66 33.36
N LEU A 239 -8.10 23.87 33.87
CA LEU A 239 -8.61 23.99 35.24
C LEU A 239 -7.52 23.77 36.30
N PHE A 240 -6.58 22.86 36.06
CA PHE A 240 -5.44 22.61 36.94
C PHE A 240 -4.45 23.78 36.92
N LEU A 241 -4.16 24.35 35.74
CA LEU A 241 -3.38 25.59 35.60
C LEU A 241 -4.08 26.77 36.30
N ASP A 242 -5.40 26.90 36.14
CA ASP A 242 -6.21 27.95 36.78
C ASP A 242 -6.24 27.78 38.32
N LEU A 243 -6.27 26.54 38.81
CA LEU A 243 -6.20 26.22 40.25
C LEU A 243 -4.80 26.47 40.83
N GLN A 244 -3.74 26.24 40.04
CA GLN A 244 -2.38 26.63 40.43
C GLN A 244 -2.24 28.15 40.50
N ALA A 245 -2.71 28.88 39.48
CA ALA A 245 -2.69 30.34 39.46
C ALA A 245 -3.51 30.97 40.61
N LYS A 246 -4.62 30.34 41.03
CA LYS A 246 -5.40 30.77 42.20
C LYS A 246 -4.72 30.52 43.55
N LYS A 247 -3.77 29.61 43.66
CA LYS A 247 -3.02 29.39 44.92
C LYS A 247 -1.92 30.44 45.14
N ASP A 248 -1.46 31.09 44.08
CA ASP A 248 -0.41 32.10 44.13
C ASP A 248 -0.94 33.51 44.46
N THR A 249 -2.26 33.71 44.45
CA THR A 249 -2.90 34.92 44.94
C THR A 249 -3.14 34.78 46.45
N LYS A 250 -2.17 35.23 47.25
CA LYS A 250 -2.37 35.43 48.70
C LYS A 250 -3.56 36.40 48.90
N PRO A 251 -4.51 36.08 49.80
CA PRO A 251 -5.51 37.07 50.20
C PRO A 251 -4.80 38.24 50.88
N LEU A 252 -5.08 39.45 50.39
CA LEU A 252 -4.70 40.73 51.01
C LEU A 252 -5.48 40.93 52.31
#